data_AF-A0A9P7GKD9-F1
#
_entry.id   AF-A0A9P7GKD9-F1
#
_cell.length_a   1.000
_cell.length_b   1.000
_cell.length_c   1.000
_cell.angle_alpha   90.00
_cell.angle_beta   90.00
_cell.angle_gamma   90.00
#
_symmetry.space_group_name_H-M   'P 1'
#
loop_
_entity.id
_entity.type
_entity.pdbx_description
1 polymer ?
#
loop_
_entity_poly.entity_id
_entity_poly.type
_entity_poly.pdbx_seq_one_letter_code
_entity_poly.pdbx_strand_id
1 'polypeptide(L)'
;MASSEPRPPSTAPSTPQSFDGILAAADLPPPGPDYYAARRSLWLTPRQTAQIAQAEPSTSRQRLEHLLSLSNDPEDEYIWKNGVGKVWTSLDAGGRFKRRLPLAMIIRVIHAAWVRDDTWPKGAVAPEPDDVLTGPPVTHIYSPIATEYPSSATTSRLASNDDDADADDNSKHSAC
;
A
#
# COMPACT_ATOMS: atom_id res chain seq x y z
N MET A 1 -35.04 38.83 -30.00
CA MET A 1 -35.00 37.41 -29.60
C MET A 1 -33.57 36.95 -29.78
N ALA A 2 -32.80 36.85 -28.70
CA ALA A 2 -31.38 36.46 -28.74
C ALA A 2 -31.27 34.96 -28.49
N SER A 3 -30.73 34.24 -29.48
CA SER A 3 -30.43 32.81 -29.39
C SER A 3 -29.15 32.62 -28.59
N SER A 4 -29.24 31.95 -27.44
CA SER A 4 -28.08 31.53 -26.67
C SER A 4 -27.62 30.15 -27.15
N GLU A 5 -26.45 30.09 -27.78
CA GLU A 5 -25.79 28.85 -28.21
C GLU A 5 -24.99 28.24 -27.03
N PRO A 6 -25.09 26.93 -26.77
CA PRO A 6 -24.37 26.30 -25.66
C PRO A 6 -22.89 26.11 -26.00
N ARG A 7 -22.02 26.70 -25.17
CA ARG A 7 -20.56 26.63 -25.26
C ARG A 7 -20.07 25.17 -25.09
N PRO A 8 -19.16 24.66 -25.96
CA PRO A 8 -18.60 23.32 -25.79
C PRO A 8 -17.67 23.25 -24.56
N PRO A 9 -17.55 22.08 -23.91
CA PRO A 9 -16.70 21.90 -22.75
C PRO A 9 -15.22 22.04 -23.13
N SER A 10 -14.57 23.02 -22.50
CA SER A 10 -13.13 23.30 -22.58
C SER A 10 -12.32 22.07 -22.14
N THR A 11 -11.65 21.41 -23.09
CA THR A 11 -10.70 20.34 -22.82
C THR A 11 -9.42 20.94 -22.22
N ALA A 12 -9.34 21.03 -20.90
CA ALA A 12 -8.13 21.43 -20.19
C ALA A 12 -7.16 20.23 -20.05
N PRO A 13 -5.83 20.45 -20.11
CA PRO A 13 -4.84 19.40 -19.93
C PRO A 13 -4.90 18.83 -18.50
N SER A 14 -5.10 17.51 -18.40
CA SER A 14 -5.28 16.80 -17.13
C SER A 14 -3.94 16.63 -16.40
N THR A 15 -3.64 17.52 -15.47
CA THR A 15 -2.69 17.24 -14.37
C THR A 15 -3.18 16.00 -13.61
N PRO A 16 -2.32 15.08 -13.14
CA PRO A 16 -2.76 13.98 -12.28
C PRO A 16 -3.35 14.56 -10.99
N GLN A 17 -4.66 14.66 -10.91
CA GLN A 17 -5.34 15.20 -9.74
C GLN A 17 -5.26 14.18 -8.60
N SER A 18 -4.73 14.63 -7.46
CA SER A 18 -4.79 13.85 -6.21
C SER A 18 -6.25 13.54 -5.88
N PHE A 19 -6.50 12.47 -5.13
CA PHE A 19 -7.86 12.15 -4.72
C PHE A 19 -8.51 13.28 -3.91
N ASP A 20 -7.74 13.96 -3.06
CA ASP A 20 -8.23 15.10 -2.28
C ASP A 20 -8.67 16.26 -3.17
N GLY A 21 -7.97 16.50 -4.29
CA GLY A 21 -8.38 17.50 -5.27
C GLY A 21 -9.70 17.16 -5.97
N ILE A 22 -9.89 15.87 -6.32
CA ILE A 22 -11.16 15.39 -6.90
C ILE A 22 -12.29 15.48 -5.88
N LEU A 23 -12.01 15.13 -4.62
CA LEU A 23 -12.98 15.18 -3.55
C LEU A 23 -13.44 16.62 -3.25
N ALA A 24 -12.52 17.58 -3.28
CA ALA A 24 -12.83 19.00 -3.09
C ALA A 24 -13.59 19.61 -4.27
N ALA A 25 -13.40 19.09 -5.49
CA ALA A 25 -14.09 19.55 -6.69
C ALA A 25 -15.46 18.88 -6.91
N ALA A 26 -15.77 17.81 -6.18
CA ALA A 26 -17.02 17.08 -6.32
C ALA A 26 -18.12 17.69 -5.44
N ASP A 27 -19.31 17.86 -6.03
CA ASP A 27 -20.51 18.21 -5.27
C ASP A 27 -20.99 16.99 -4.48
N LEU A 28 -20.65 16.95 -3.19
CA LEU A 28 -21.03 15.88 -2.27
C LEU A 28 -22.23 16.30 -1.40
N PRO A 29 -23.12 15.36 -1.04
CA PRO A 29 -24.23 15.64 -0.12
C PRO A 29 -23.72 15.96 1.29
N PRO A 30 -24.58 16.42 2.21
CA PRO A 30 -24.18 16.62 3.61
C PRO A 30 -23.64 15.33 4.25
N PRO A 31 -22.76 15.43 5.27
CA PRO A 31 -22.19 14.27 5.95
C PRO A 31 -23.26 13.29 6.44
N GLY A 32 -23.13 12.02 6.04
CA GLY A 32 -24.10 10.97 6.30
C GLY A 32 -23.85 9.72 5.44
N PRO A 33 -24.77 8.75 5.44
CA PRO A 33 -24.67 7.56 4.59
C PRO A 33 -24.53 7.90 3.10
N ASP A 34 -25.27 8.91 2.63
CA ASP A 34 -25.23 9.36 1.24
C ASP A 34 -23.89 10.00 0.88
N TYR A 35 -23.26 10.73 1.81
CA TYR A 35 -21.90 11.25 1.65
C TYR A 35 -20.89 10.12 1.49
N TYR A 36 -21.00 9.08 2.31
CA TYR A 36 -20.14 7.91 2.20
C TYR A 36 -20.31 7.21 0.84
N ALA A 37 -21.56 7.00 0.41
CA ALA A 37 -21.86 6.37 -0.88
C ALA A 37 -21.29 7.18 -2.06
N ALA A 38 -21.49 8.51 -2.06
CA ALA A 38 -20.99 9.41 -3.10
C ALA A 38 -19.45 9.50 -3.10
N ARG A 39 -18.82 9.59 -1.92
CA ARG A 39 -17.35 9.56 -1.82
C ARG A 39 -16.77 8.22 -2.28
N ARG A 40 -17.43 7.11 -1.93
CA ARG A 40 -16.99 5.77 -2.32
C ARG A 40 -17.11 5.55 -3.82
N SER A 41 -18.18 6.01 -4.46
CA SER A 41 -18.32 5.91 -5.93
C SER A 41 -17.21 6.68 -6.65
N LEU A 42 -16.85 7.87 -6.16
CA LEU A 42 -15.70 8.64 -6.67
C LEU A 42 -14.38 7.91 -6.48
N TRP A 43 -14.16 7.27 -5.33
CA TRP A 43 -12.94 6.50 -5.08
C TRP A 43 -12.83 5.29 -6.01
N LEU A 44 -13.93 4.55 -6.19
CA LEU A 44 -13.96 3.34 -7.01
C LEU A 44 -13.97 3.62 -8.52
N THR A 45 -14.19 4.86 -8.94
CA THR A 45 -14.17 5.25 -10.35
C THR A 45 -12.77 5.01 -10.93
N PRO A 46 -12.63 4.12 -11.94
CA PRO A 46 -11.34 3.85 -12.55
C PRO A 46 -10.76 5.13 -13.13
N ARG A 47 -9.63 5.58 -12.59
CA ARG A 47 -8.92 6.72 -13.17
C ARG A 47 -8.15 6.24 -14.38
N GLN A 48 -8.13 7.05 -15.43
CA GLN A 48 -7.09 6.91 -16.45
C GLN A 48 -5.76 7.19 -15.75
N THR A 49 -5.10 6.14 -15.31
CA THR A 49 -3.71 6.22 -14.90
C THR A 49 -2.99 6.78 -16.10
N ALA A 50 -2.53 8.03 -16.03
CA ALA A 50 -1.57 8.56 -16.99
C ALA A 50 -0.52 7.46 -17.12
N GLN A 51 -0.41 6.87 -18.31
CA GLN A 51 0.47 5.73 -18.53
C GLN A 51 1.84 6.17 -18.03
N ILE A 52 2.22 5.71 -16.84
CA ILE A 52 3.51 6.10 -16.26
C ILE A 52 4.48 5.47 -17.22
N ALA A 53 5.10 6.31 -18.06
CA ALA A 53 5.98 5.87 -19.12
C ALA A 53 6.93 4.84 -18.51
N GLN A 54 6.75 3.58 -18.92
CA GLN A 54 7.56 2.48 -18.40
C GLN A 54 8.98 2.81 -18.85
N ALA A 55 9.82 3.27 -17.92
CA ALA A 55 11.20 3.56 -18.23
C ALA A 55 11.84 2.29 -18.81
N GLU A 56 12.63 2.47 -19.87
CA GLU A 56 13.33 1.38 -20.55
C GLU A 56 14.00 0.45 -19.53
N PRO A 57 13.78 -0.88 -19.66
CA PRO A 57 14.29 -1.83 -18.69
C PRO A 57 15.82 -1.77 -18.64
N SER A 58 16.39 -1.74 -17.43
CA SER A 58 17.84 -1.86 -17.29
C SER A 58 18.29 -3.26 -17.72
N THR A 59 19.54 -3.39 -18.16
CA THR A 59 20.17 -4.70 -18.40
C THR A 59 20.08 -5.62 -17.20
N SER A 60 20.22 -5.06 -15.98
CA SER A 60 20.02 -5.81 -14.72
C SER A 60 18.59 -6.32 -14.55
N ARG A 61 17.58 -5.52 -14.93
CA ARG A 61 16.17 -5.92 -14.89
C ARG A 61 15.91 -7.01 -15.92
N GLN A 62 16.38 -6.84 -17.15
CA GLN A 62 16.23 -7.85 -18.21
C GLN A 62 16.87 -9.18 -17.81
N ARG A 63 18.04 -9.15 -17.19
CA ARG A 63 18.69 -10.36 -16.67
C ARG A 63 17.86 -11.02 -15.58
N LEU A 64 17.34 -10.25 -14.62
CA LEU A 64 16.48 -10.79 -13.56
C LEU A 64 15.18 -11.37 -14.13
N GLU A 65 14.56 -10.69 -15.08
CA GLU A 65 13.36 -11.13 -15.79
C GLU A 65 13.61 -12.41 -16.59
N HIS A 66 14.77 -12.51 -17.24
CA HIS A 66 15.20 -13.72 -17.92
C HIS A 66 15.40 -14.88 -16.92
N LEU A 67 16.11 -14.66 -15.83
CA LEU A 67 16.29 -15.69 -14.79
C LEU A 67 14.95 -16.17 -14.20
N LEU A 68 14.03 -15.23 -13.92
CA LEU A 68 12.69 -15.53 -13.39
C LEU A 68 11.70 -16.11 -14.43
N SER A 69 12.08 -16.15 -15.71
CA SER A 69 11.28 -16.78 -16.78
C SER A 69 11.82 -18.13 -17.21
N LEU A 70 13.10 -18.41 -16.97
CA LEU A 70 13.73 -19.69 -17.25
C LEU A 70 13.21 -20.82 -16.37
N SER A 71 12.92 -20.53 -15.10
CA SER A 71 12.41 -21.52 -14.16
C SER A 71 11.22 -20.99 -13.39
N ASN A 72 10.18 -21.82 -13.31
CA ASN A 72 9.10 -21.64 -12.35
C ASN A 72 9.43 -22.33 -11.01
N ASP A 73 10.59 -22.97 -10.89
CA ASP A 73 11.03 -23.60 -9.65
C ASP A 73 11.67 -22.55 -8.73
N PRO A 74 11.04 -22.23 -7.59
CA PRO A 74 11.57 -21.28 -6.61
C PRO A 74 12.87 -21.75 -5.94
N GLU A 75 13.22 -23.04 -6.03
CA GLU A 75 14.36 -23.62 -5.31
C GLU A 75 15.67 -23.64 -6.09
N ASP A 76 15.65 -23.20 -7.35
CA ASP A 76 16.85 -23.26 -8.18
C ASP A 76 17.98 -22.40 -7.59
N GLU A 77 18.96 -23.08 -7.00
CA GLU A 77 20.14 -22.50 -6.38
C GLU A 77 20.95 -21.64 -7.37
N TYR A 78 20.91 -21.98 -8.66
CA TYR A 78 21.54 -21.20 -9.70
C TYR A 78 20.86 -19.84 -9.83
N ILE A 79 19.53 -19.79 -9.92
CA ILE A 79 18.76 -18.54 -10.04
C ILE A 79 18.92 -17.69 -8.78
N TRP A 80 18.91 -18.31 -7.60
CA TRP A 80 19.14 -17.64 -6.34
C TRP A 80 20.47 -16.89 -6.33
N LYS A 81 21.56 -17.59 -6.63
CA LYS A 81 22.92 -17.01 -6.66
C LYS A 81 23.12 -15.97 -7.76
N ASN A 82 22.46 -16.14 -8.91
CA ASN A 82 22.68 -15.29 -10.08
C ASN A 82 21.86 -13.99 -10.11
N GLY A 83 20.97 -13.76 -9.14
CA GLY A 83 20.32 -12.46 -9.02
C GLY A 83 19.24 -12.35 -7.95
N VAL A 84 18.45 -13.41 -7.74
CA VAL A 84 17.26 -13.34 -6.87
C VAL A 84 17.65 -13.06 -5.42
N GLY A 85 18.68 -13.75 -4.90
CA GLY A 85 19.13 -13.55 -3.52
C GLY A 85 19.59 -12.11 -3.24
N LYS A 86 20.28 -11.47 -4.19
CA LYS A 86 20.72 -10.07 -4.05
C LYS A 86 19.54 -9.09 -4.02
N VAL A 87 18.53 -9.35 -4.84
CA VAL A 87 17.30 -8.53 -4.87
C VAL A 87 16.52 -8.71 -3.57
N TRP A 88 16.40 -9.95 -3.10
CA TRP A 88 15.78 -10.28 -1.82
C TRP A 88 16.48 -9.60 -0.64
N THR A 89 17.81 -9.71 -0.50
CA THR A 89 18.55 -9.03 0.58
C THR A 89 18.32 -7.51 0.57
N SER A 90 18.23 -6.89 -0.61
CA SER A 90 17.91 -5.46 -0.70
C SER A 90 16.46 -5.15 -0.33
N LEU A 91 15.51 -6.05 -0.59
CA LEU A 91 14.10 -5.90 -0.22
C LEU A 91 13.91 -6.04 1.29
N ASP A 92 14.46 -7.11 1.85
CA ASP A 92 14.37 -7.46 3.27
C ASP A 92 15.00 -6.35 4.15
N ALA A 93 16.11 -5.76 3.70
CA ALA A 93 16.73 -4.61 4.35
C ALA A 93 15.96 -3.28 4.20
N GLY A 94 14.79 -3.26 3.54
CA GLY A 94 14.05 -2.02 3.25
C GLY A 94 14.72 -1.10 2.23
N GLY A 95 15.64 -1.64 1.43
CA GLY A 95 16.39 -0.90 0.43
C GLY A 95 15.50 -0.37 -0.69
N ARG A 96 15.74 0.87 -1.12
CA ARG A 96 15.02 1.48 -2.24
C ARG A 96 15.73 1.18 -3.56
N PHE A 97 15.00 0.59 -4.52
CA PHE A 97 15.55 0.37 -5.84
C PHE A 97 15.74 1.69 -6.62
N LYS A 98 16.88 1.81 -7.31
CA LYS A 98 17.16 2.95 -8.21
C LYS A 98 16.15 3.05 -9.36
N ARG A 99 15.62 1.91 -9.81
CA ARG A 99 14.57 1.81 -10.83
C ARG A 99 13.41 1.00 -10.28
N ARG A 100 12.20 1.36 -10.69
CA ARG A 100 10.99 0.64 -10.31
C ARG A 100 11.03 -0.77 -10.91
N LEU A 101 10.64 -1.77 -10.13
CA LEU A 101 10.46 -3.13 -10.60
C LEU A 101 8.96 -3.42 -10.76
N PRO A 102 8.56 -4.20 -11.78
CA PRO A 102 7.20 -4.70 -11.90
C PRO A 102 6.80 -5.49 -10.65
N LEU A 103 5.59 -5.25 -10.14
CA LEU A 103 5.08 -5.92 -8.94
C LEU A 103 5.10 -7.45 -9.10
N ALA A 104 4.74 -7.96 -10.27
CA ALA A 104 4.77 -9.39 -10.57
C ALA A 104 6.15 -10.02 -10.35
N MET A 105 7.25 -9.31 -10.67
CA MET A 105 8.60 -9.80 -10.42
C MET A 105 8.94 -9.79 -8.93
N ILE A 106 8.53 -8.73 -8.21
CA ILE A 106 8.75 -8.63 -6.76
C ILE A 106 8.05 -9.79 -6.05
N ILE A 107 6.79 -10.08 -6.42
CA ILE A 107 6.03 -11.20 -5.85
C ILE A 107 6.77 -12.53 -6.07
N ARG A 108 7.34 -12.77 -7.25
CA ARG A 108 8.13 -14.00 -7.51
C ARG A 108 9.39 -14.09 -6.67
N VAL A 109 10.10 -12.97 -6.48
CA VAL A 109 11.30 -12.92 -5.62
C VAL A 109 10.95 -13.23 -4.18
N ILE A 110 9.87 -12.63 -3.66
CA ILE A 110 9.38 -12.87 -2.28
C ILE A 110 8.96 -14.33 -2.12
N HIS A 111 8.19 -14.86 -3.07
CA HIS A 111 7.78 -16.27 -3.03
C HIS A 111 8.97 -17.22 -3.02
N ALA A 112 9.98 -16.99 -3.85
CA ALA A 112 11.20 -17.80 -3.85
C ALA A 112 11.95 -17.74 -2.50
N ALA A 113 11.99 -16.57 -1.86
CA ALA A 113 12.58 -16.42 -0.53
C ALA A 113 11.79 -17.19 0.54
N TRP A 114 10.46 -17.07 0.57
CA TRP A 114 9.63 -17.77 1.56
C TRP A 114 9.68 -19.28 1.42
N VAL A 115 9.73 -19.80 0.18
CA VAL A 115 9.89 -21.24 -0.06
C VAL A 115 11.25 -21.72 0.44
N ARG A 116 12.31 -20.92 0.26
CA ARG A 116 13.66 -21.26 0.73
C ARG A 116 13.80 -21.22 2.24
N ASP A 117 13.16 -20.26 2.90
CA ASP A 117 13.20 -20.08 4.35
C ASP A 117 12.20 -21.00 5.07
N ASP A 118 11.62 -21.98 4.36
CA ASP A 118 10.55 -22.88 4.82
C ASP A 118 9.36 -22.13 5.48
N THR A 119 9.20 -20.84 5.16
CA THR A 119 8.15 -19.97 5.67
C THR A 119 6.84 -20.22 4.93
N TRP A 120 6.92 -20.64 3.66
CA TRP A 120 5.76 -21.06 2.88
C TRP A 120 5.93 -22.48 2.32
N PRO A 121 5.00 -23.41 2.61
CA PRO A 121 5.10 -24.78 2.13
C PRO A 121 4.95 -24.87 0.60
N LYS A 122 5.75 -25.75 -0.01
CA LYS A 122 5.74 -25.98 -1.46
C LYS A 122 4.39 -26.52 -1.92
N GLY A 123 3.86 -25.95 -2.99
CA GLY A 123 2.58 -26.39 -3.57
C GLY A 123 1.35 -26.09 -2.70
N ALA A 124 1.51 -25.37 -1.60
CA ALA A 124 0.39 -24.94 -0.79
C ALA A 124 -0.40 -23.87 -1.55
N VAL A 125 -1.64 -24.20 -1.87
CA VAL A 125 -2.61 -23.27 -2.41
C VAL A 125 -3.18 -22.49 -1.23
N ALA A 126 -3.20 -21.16 -1.34
CA ALA A 126 -3.86 -20.33 -0.34
C ALA A 126 -5.32 -20.77 -0.22
N PRO A 127 -5.86 -20.96 1.00
CA PRO A 127 -7.28 -21.20 1.19
C PRO A 127 -8.11 -20.13 0.48
N GLU A 128 -9.32 -20.49 0.07
CA GLU A 128 -10.26 -19.52 -0.48
C GLU A 128 -10.44 -18.33 0.48
N PRO A 129 -10.51 -17.10 -0.02
CA PRO A 129 -10.62 -15.92 0.83
C PRO A 129 -11.90 -15.98 1.66
N ASP A 130 -11.76 -15.89 2.98
CA ASP A 130 -12.88 -15.86 3.96
C ASP A 130 -13.82 -14.66 3.73
N ASP A 131 -13.42 -13.69 2.90
CA ASP A 131 -14.19 -12.49 2.56
C ASP A 131 -15.38 -12.77 1.62
N VAL A 132 -15.50 -13.98 1.07
CA VAL A 132 -16.68 -14.38 0.28
C VAL A 132 -17.76 -14.88 1.24
N LEU A 133 -18.72 -14.00 1.55
CA LEU A 133 -19.95 -14.35 2.29
C LEU A 133 -20.76 -15.40 1.51
N THR A 134 -20.40 -16.66 1.66
CA THR A 134 -21.11 -17.80 1.08
C THR A 134 -22.22 -18.20 2.05
N GLY A 135 -23.27 -17.39 2.09
CA GLY A 135 -24.47 -17.67 2.86
C GLY A 135 -25.65 -16.86 2.35
N PRO A 136 -26.90 -17.35 2.50
CA PRO A 136 -28.06 -16.46 2.38
C PRO A 136 -27.84 -15.28 3.31
N PRO A 137 -28.40 -14.07 3.03
CA PRO A 137 -28.25 -12.93 3.92
C PRO A 137 -28.72 -13.37 5.31
N VAL A 138 -27.77 -13.68 6.18
CA VAL A 138 -28.07 -13.91 7.58
C VAL A 138 -28.53 -12.54 8.00
N THR A 139 -29.85 -12.38 8.13
CA THR A 139 -30.42 -11.36 8.97
C THR A 139 -29.80 -11.63 10.34
N HIS A 140 -28.61 -11.08 10.57
CA HIS A 140 -28.14 -10.77 11.89
C HIS A 140 -29.22 -9.83 12.40
N ILE A 141 -30.21 -10.43 13.05
CA ILE A 141 -30.93 -9.81 14.13
C ILE A 141 -29.79 -9.37 15.02
N TYR A 142 -29.37 -8.12 14.85
CA TYR A 142 -28.51 -7.45 15.79
C TYR A 142 -29.27 -7.57 17.10
N SER A 143 -28.93 -8.58 17.91
CA SER A 143 -29.14 -8.46 19.33
C SER A 143 -28.45 -7.15 19.68
N PRO A 144 -29.17 -6.14 20.20
CA PRO A 144 -28.51 -4.98 20.73
C PRO A 144 -27.62 -5.52 21.84
N ILE A 145 -26.32 -5.66 21.56
CA ILE A 145 -25.34 -5.65 22.63
C ILE A 145 -25.54 -4.27 23.21
N ALA A 146 -26.24 -4.23 24.35
CA ALA A 146 -26.19 -3.11 25.25
C ALA A 146 -24.73 -2.99 25.70
N THR A 147 -23.91 -2.35 24.86
CA THR A 147 -22.68 -1.74 25.32
C THR A 147 -23.11 -0.57 26.19
N GLU A 148 -23.39 -0.89 27.46
CA GLU A 148 -23.09 0.02 28.55
C GLU A 148 -21.59 0.31 28.44
N TYR A 149 -21.24 1.31 27.63
CA TYR A 149 -19.96 1.98 27.75
C TYR A 149 -20.02 2.74 29.07
N PRO A 150 -19.24 2.39 30.11
CA PRO A 150 -19.00 3.33 31.19
C PRO A 150 -18.36 4.56 30.56
N SER A 151 -19.16 5.62 30.45
CA SER A 151 -18.77 6.94 29.99
C SER A 151 -17.87 7.59 31.03
N SER A 152 -16.64 7.11 31.13
CA SER A 152 -15.61 7.66 32.00
C SER A 152 -14.21 7.27 31.52
N ALA A 153 -13.92 7.58 30.26
CA ALA A 153 -12.54 7.73 29.78
C ALA A 153 -12.34 9.15 29.23
N THR A 154 -12.58 10.15 30.08
CA THR A 154 -11.94 11.47 29.93
C THR A 154 -10.45 11.25 30.16
N THR A 155 -9.67 11.13 29.08
CA THR A 155 -8.21 11.26 29.19
C THR A 155 -7.93 12.73 29.46
N SER A 156 -7.85 13.07 30.75
CA SER A 156 -7.36 14.37 31.19
C SER A 156 -5.89 14.44 30.80
N ARG A 157 -5.57 15.27 29.80
CA ARG A 157 -4.21 15.57 29.36
C ARG A 157 -3.57 16.40 30.47
N LEU A 158 -3.02 15.73 31.49
CA LEU A 158 -2.14 16.36 32.47
C LEU A 158 -0.90 16.84 31.74
N ALA A 159 -0.79 18.16 31.66
CA ALA A 159 0.47 18.85 31.49
C ALA A 159 1.30 18.57 32.74
N SER A 160 2.39 17.82 32.58
CA SER A 160 3.49 17.80 33.53
C SER A 160 4.65 18.51 32.86
N ASN A 161 4.84 19.77 33.25
CA ASN A 161 6.14 20.39 33.29
C ASN A 161 6.92 19.67 34.39
N ASP A 162 8.09 19.12 34.05
CA ASP A 162 9.15 18.89 35.02
C ASP A 162 10.44 19.42 34.39
N ASP A 163 10.77 20.62 34.85
CA ASP A 163 12.10 21.20 34.90
C ASP A 163 13.02 20.35 35.79
N ASP A 164 14.33 20.60 35.66
CA ASP A 164 15.43 20.24 36.56
C ASP A 164 15.93 18.78 36.60
N ALA A 165 17.14 18.55 36.07
CA ALA A 165 18.35 18.63 36.90
C ALA A 165 19.59 18.05 36.18
N ASP A 166 20.63 18.88 36.21
CA ASP A 166 22.07 18.66 36.22
C ASP A 166 22.72 17.26 36.10
N ALA A 167 23.86 17.34 35.42
CA ALA A 167 25.12 16.62 35.64
C ALA A 167 25.13 15.10 35.45
N ASP A 168 25.88 14.64 34.44
CA ASP A 168 27.12 13.99 34.82
C ASP A 168 28.22 14.05 33.75
N ASP A 169 29.41 14.20 34.32
CA ASP A 169 30.73 14.28 33.76
C ASP A 169 31.12 12.97 33.05
N ASN A 170 31.78 13.07 31.89
CA ASN A 170 32.66 11.98 31.47
C ASN A 170 33.89 12.55 30.77
N SER A 171 34.80 13.03 31.60
CA SER A 171 36.23 13.03 31.30
C SER A 171 36.70 11.65 30.85
N LYS A 172 37.10 11.52 29.58
CA LYS A 172 38.17 10.58 29.20
C LYS A 172 39.25 11.28 28.38
N HIS A 173 40.24 11.73 29.13
CA HIS A 173 41.60 11.97 28.70
C HIS A 173 42.22 10.73 28.03
N SER A 174 42.93 10.99 26.93
CA SER A 174 44.32 10.59 26.67
C SER A 174 44.72 9.11 26.77
N ALA A 175 45.10 8.53 25.63
CA ALA A 175 46.41 7.89 25.48
C ALA A 175 46.80 7.82 24.00
N CYS A 176 48.08 8.12 23.77
CA CYS A 176 48.80 8.17 22.51
C CYS A 176 48.88 6.83 21.77
#